data_AF-A0A0R1QL31-F1
#
_entry.id   AF-A0A0R1QL31-F1
#
_cell.length_a   1.000
_cell.length_b   1.000
_cell.length_c   1.000
_cell.angle_alpha   90.00
_cell.angle_beta   90.00
_cell.angle_gamma   90.00
#
_symmetry.space_group_name_H-M   'P 1'
#
loop_
_entity.id
_entity.type
_entity.pdbx_description
1 polymer ?
#
loop_
_entity_poly.entity_id
_entity_poly.type
_entity_poly.pdbx_seq_one_letter_code
_entity_poly.pdbx_strand_id
1 'polypeptide(L)'
;MELGSLAEWVEGLGELLAVSVALFLPYYQQHKQTKEKNQRAKQVIIGSTNTLLSQNEVAGTASYRELAGFVSIYMVLVTNDKAGEIITLGSDIIDIINNQTHLSSEQIAQIKNKLAELDAIKP
;
A
#
# COMPACT_ATOMS: atom_id res chain seq x y z
N MET A 1 22.70 28.99 44.55
CA MET A 1 22.71 28.33 43.23
C MET A 1 22.06 29.33 42.30
N GLU A 2 22.86 30.09 41.56
CA GLU A 2 22.31 31.06 40.60
C GLU A 2 21.56 30.25 39.56
N LEU A 3 20.27 30.52 39.38
CA LEU A 3 19.52 29.98 38.26
C LEU A 3 20.32 30.34 37.01
N GLY A 4 20.78 29.32 36.27
CA GLY A 4 21.59 29.48 35.07
C GLY A 4 21.00 30.53 34.13
N SER A 5 21.86 31.18 33.34
CA SER A 5 21.43 32.28 32.48
C SER A 5 20.31 31.82 31.54
N LEU A 6 19.42 32.73 31.10
CA LEU A 6 18.35 32.38 30.15
C LEU A 6 18.91 31.70 28.88
N ALA A 7 20.15 32.02 28.50
CA ALA A 7 20.84 31.40 27.37
C ALA A 7 21.13 29.90 27.61
N GLU A 8 21.60 29.51 28.79
CA GLU A 8 21.89 28.11 29.14
C GLU A 8 20.62 27.26 29.17
N TRP A 9 19.50 27.84 29.63
CA TRP A 9 18.20 27.15 29.58
C TRP A 9 17.69 26.95 28.15
N VAL A 10 17.87 27.94 27.28
CA VAL A 10 17.48 27.83 25.86
C VAL A 10 18.37 26.84 25.12
N GLU A 11 19.68 26.82 25.42
CA GLU A 11 20.62 25.86 24.87
C GLU A 11 20.28 24.42 25.29
N GLY A 12 20.05 24.19 26.58
CA GLY A 12 19.65 22.88 27.08
C GLY A 12 18.30 22.40 26.54
N LEU A 13 17.33 23.32 26.36
CA LEU A 13 16.05 22.99 25.71
C LEU A 13 16.25 22.65 24.23
N GLY A 14 17.11 23.40 23.54
CA GLY A 14 17.46 23.17 22.13
C GLY A 14 18.14 21.82 21.93
N GLU A 15 19.09 21.47 22.78
CA GLU A 15 19.77 20.18 22.75
C GLU A 15 18.80 19.02 23.02
N LEU A 16 17.95 19.16 24.05
CA LEU A 16 16.93 18.14 24.36
C LEU A 16 15.97 17.94 23.19
N LEU A 17 15.51 19.02 22.56
CA LEU A 17 14.66 18.95 21.38
C LEU A 17 15.38 18.32 20.18
N ALA A 18 16.64 18.69 19.94
CA ALA A 18 17.43 18.14 18.84
C ALA A 18 17.65 16.63 19.00
N VAL A 19 18.01 16.17 20.21
CA VAL A 19 18.15 14.75 20.52
C VAL A 19 16.80 14.03 20.38
N SER A 20 15.73 14.63 20.89
CA SER A 20 14.38 14.06 20.78
C SER A 20 13.97 13.89 19.31
N VAL A 21 14.11 14.93 18.48
CA VAL A 21 13.80 14.86 17.05
C VAL A 21 14.69 13.83 16.35
N ALA A 22 15.99 13.79 16.63
CA ALA A 22 16.90 12.83 16.02
C ALA A 22 16.53 11.36 16.32
N LEU A 23 16.02 11.08 17.53
CA LEU A 23 15.57 9.74 17.92
C LEU A 23 14.24 9.35 17.24
N PHE A 24 13.29 10.28 17.11
CA PHE A 24 11.93 9.97 16.63
C PHE A 24 11.71 10.21 15.13
N LEU A 25 12.53 11.04 14.49
CA LEU A 25 12.41 11.33 13.06
C LEU A 25 12.52 10.08 12.17
N PRO A 26 13.47 9.14 12.38
CA PRO A 26 13.56 7.92 11.58
C PRO A 26 12.29 7.08 11.66
N TYR A 27 11.73 6.93 12.86
CA TYR A 27 10.48 6.20 13.10
C TYR A 27 9.31 6.85 12.34
N TYR A 28 9.17 8.18 12.44
CA TYR A 28 8.13 8.90 11.72
C TYR A 28 8.27 8.76 10.20
N GLN A 29 9.49 8.87 9.67
CA GLN A 29 9.78 8.70 8.25
C GLN A 29 9.46 7.29 7.77
N GLN A 30 9.83 6.25 8.53
CA GLN A 30 9.49 4.87 8.22
C GLN A 30 7.97 4.67 8.17
N HIS A 31 7.24 5.20 9.15
CA HIS A 31 5.78 5.10 9.19
C HIS A 31 5.12 5.77 7.97
N LYS A 32 5.59 6.98 7.61
CA LYS A 32 5.13 7.69 6.41
C LYS A 32 5.43 6.89 5.13
N GLN A 33 6.63 6.34 5.00
CA GLN A 33 7.01 5.55 3.83
C GLN A 33 6.19 4.27 3.70
N THR A 34 5.91 3.56 4.80
CA THR A 34 5.03 2.39 4.79
C THR A 34 3.63 2.75 4.29
N LYS A 35 3.06 3.85 4.79
CA LYS A 35 1.76 4.35 4.36
C LYS A 35 1.73 4.65 2.85
N GLU A 36 2.75 5.35 2.35
CA GLU A 36 2.85 5.68 0.93
C GLU A 36 3.02 4.43 0.06
N LYS A 37 3.82 3.45 0.48
CA LYS A 37 4.00 2.18 -0.23
C LYS A 37 2.67 1.40 -0.31
N ASN A 38 1.95 1.29 0.80
CA ASN A 38 0.65 0.62 0.84
C ASN A 38 -0.35 1.31 -0.09
N GLN A 39 -0.40 2.65 -0.06
CA GLN A 39 -1.29 3.41 -0.94
C GLN A 39 -0.95 3.22 -2.42
N ARG A 40 0.34 3.19 -2.79
CA ARG A 40 0.77 2.92 -4.17
C ARG A 40 0.41 1.50 -4.60
N ALA A 41 0.65 0.49 -3.75
CA ALA A 41 0.30 -0.89 -4.06
C ALA A 41 -1.21 -1.05 -4.32
N LYS A 42 -2.04 -0.44 -3.45
CA LYS A 42 -3.48 -0.34 -3.65
C LYS A 42 -3.85 0.30 -4.99
N GLN A 43 -3.27 1.46 -5.31
CA GLN A 43 -3.56 2.18 -6.57
C GLN A 43 -3.19 1.35 -7.80
N VAL A 44 -2.06 0.64 -7.76
CA VAL A 44 -1.64 -0.25 -8.85
C VAL A 44 -2.66 -1.37 -9.05
N ILE A 45 -3.06 -2.07 -7.98
CA ILE A 45 -4.05 -3.16 -8.07
C ILE A 45 -5.39 -2.64 -8.60
N ILE A 46 -5.90 -1.54 -8.05
CA ILE A 46 -7.18 -0.95 -8.50
C ILE A 46 -7.09 -0.51 -9.96
N GLY A 47 -6.05 0.23 -10.32
CA GLY A 47 -5.86 0.77 -11.66
C GLY A 47 -5.73 -0.34 -12.71
N SER A 48 -4.88 -1.34 -12.45
CA SER A 48 -4.69 -2.47 -13.35
C SER A 48 -5.95 -3.33 -13.46
N THR A 49 -6.67 -3.56 -12.36
CA THR A 49 -7.93 -4.34 -12.38
C THR A 49 -9.03 -3.62 -13.14
N ASN A 50 -9.22 -2.32 -12.93
CA ASN A 50 -10.21 -1.54 -13.69
C ASN A 50 -9.87 -1.50 -15.19
N THR A 51 -8.58 -1.42 -15.52
CA THR A 51 -8.10 -1.48 -16.90
C THR A 51 -8.44 -2.84 -17.53
N LEU A 52 -8.26 -3.95 -16.77
CA LEU A 52 -8.63 -5.29 -17.20
C LEU A 52 -10.14 -5.46 -17.39
N LEU A 53 -10.95 -4.95 -16.47
CA LEU A 53 -12.42 -5.01 -16.58
C LEU A 53 -12.99 -4.20 -17.75
N SER A 54 -12.21 -3.25 -18.27
CA SER A 54 -12.60 -2.46 -19.45
C SER A 54 -12.23 -3.14 -20.77
N GLN A 55 -11.48 -4.25 -20.73
CA GLN A 55 -11.09 -5.03 -21.91
C GLN A 55 -12.09 -6.16 -22.16
N ASN A 56 -12.34 -6.48 -23.43
CA ASN A 56 -13.24 -7.58 -23.83
C ASN A 56 -12.63 -8.96 -23.56
N GLU A 57 -11.31 -9.05 -23.56
CA GLU A 57 -10.54 -10.26 -23.28
C GLU A 57 -9.61 -9.99 -22.10
N VAL A 58 -9.60 -10.90 -21.14
CA VAL A 58 -8.91 -10.68 -19.85
C VAL A 58 -7.75 -11.63 -19.66
N ALA A 59 -7.92 -12.92 -20.00
CA ALA A 59 -6.81 -13.87 -19.96
C ALA A 59 -5.79 -13.63 -21.08
N GLY A 60 -4.51 -13.66 -20.74
CA GLY A 60 -3.41 -13.58 -21.70
C GLY A 60 -3.03 -12.16 -22.16
N THR A 61 -3.70 -11.12 -21.66
CA THR A 61 -3.33 -9.73 -21.93
C THR A 61 -2.05 -9.34 -21.18
N ALA A 62 -1.34 -8.33 -21.69
CA ALA A 62 -0.18 -7.78 -20.99
C ALA A 62 -0.57 -7.25 -19.60
N SER A 63 -1.74 -6.59 -19.50
CA SER A 63 -2.28 -6.07 -18.24
C SER A 63 -2.50 -7.15 -17.17
N TYR A 64 -2.93 -8.35 -17.56
CA TYR A 64 -3.13 -9.45 -16.61
C TYR A 64 -1.78 -9.97 -16.11
N ARG A 65 -0.81 -10.17 -17.00
CA ARG A 65 0.54 -10.60 -16.62
C ARG A 65 1.23 -9.58 -15.72
N GLU A 66 1.04 -8.29 -15.98
CA GLU A 66 1.57 -7.21 -15.14
C GLU A 66 0.95 -7.23 -13.75
N LEU A 67 -0.38 -7.34 -13.63
CA LEU A 67 -1.05 -7.44 -12.34
C LEU A 67 -0.63 -8.70 -11.58
N ALA A 68 -0.65 -9.86 -12.24
CA ALA A 68 -0.26 -11.13 -11.65
C ALA A 68 1.21 -11.14 -11.20
N GLY A 69 2.10 -10.62 -12.03
CA GLY A 69 3.51 -10.46 -11.70
C GLY A 69 3.73 -9.49 -10.53
N PHE A 70 3.04 -8.35 -10.53
CA PHE A 70 3.08 -7.38 -9.45
C PHE A 70 2.68 -8.00 -8.13
N VAL A 71 1.50 -8.63 -8.05
CA VAL A 71 1.00 -9.27 -6.82
C VAL A 71 1.94 -10.38 -6.36
N SER A 72 2.43 -11.23 -7.26
CA SER A 72 3.35 -12.32 -6.92
C SER A 72 4.66 -11.82 -6.32
N ILE A 73 5.26 -10.79 -6.93
CA ILE A 73 6.49 -10.18 -6.41
C ILE A 73 6.22 -9.50 -5.06
N TYR A 74 5.14 -8.73 -4.97
CA TYR A 74 4.85 -7.97 -3.76
C TYR A 74 4.49 -8.88 -2.58
N MET A 75 3.87 -10.04 -2.82
CA MET A 75 3.55 -11.02 -1.78
C MET A 75 4.80 -11.51 -1.03
N VAL A 76 5.95 -11.59 -1.69
CA VAL A 76 7.23 -11.93 -1.06
C VAL A 76 7.86 -10.73 -0.33
N LEU A 77 7.51 -9.50 -0.72
CA LEU A 77 8.06 -8.25 -0.17
C LEU A 77 7.21 -7.63 0.94
N VAL A 78 6.01 -8.17 1.19
CA VAL A 78 5.12 -7.70 2.26
C VAL A 78 5.81 -7.84 3.61
N THR A 79 5.82 -6.74 4.37
CA THR A 79 6.47 -6.64 5.69
C THR A 79 5.55 -6.06 6.76
N ASN A 80 4.30 -5.72 6.40
CA ASN A 80 3.31 -5.18 7.31
C ASN A 80 1.91 -5.72 6.98
N ASP A 81 1.07 -5.83 8.00
CA ASP A 81 -0.24 -6.48 7.90
C ASP A 81 -1.15 -5.84 6.84
N LYS A 82 -1.17 -4.51 6.76
CA LYS A 82 -1.97 -3.78 5.76
C LYS A 82 -1.53 -4.09 4.32
N ALA A 83 -0.22 -4.17 4.08
CA ALA A 83 0.29 -4.57 2.78
C ALA A 83 -0.11 -6.02 2.48
N GLY A 84 -0.09 -6.90 3.49
CA GLY A 84 -0.58 -8.26 3.36
C GLY A 84 -2.04 -8.30 2.89
N GLU A 85 -2.92 -7.58 3.58
CA GLU A 85 -4.35 -7.49 3.24
C GLU A 85 -4.58 -6.98 1.80
N ILE A 86 -3.88 -5.91 1.41
CA ILE A 86 -3.94 -5.34 0.06
C ILE A 86 -3.53 -6.37 -1.00
N ILE A 87 -2.43 -7.09 -0.77
CA ILE A 87 -1.91 -8.07 -1.71
C ILE A 87 -2.76 -9.33 -1.75
N THR A 88 -3.31 -9.78 -0.63
CA THR A 88 -4.27 -10.91 -0.58
C THR A 88 -5.51 -10.59 -1.40
N LEU A 89 -6.09 -9.39 -1.27
CA LEU A 89 -7.21 -8.97 -2.13
C LEU A 89 -6.81 -8.94 -3.62
N GLY A 90 -5.59 -8.50 -3.93
CA GLY A 90 -5.04 -8.57 -5.28
C GLY A 90 -4.92 -10.00 -5.81
N SER A 91 -4.47 -10.94 -4.97
CA SER A 91 -4.38 -12.37 -5.29
C SER A 91 -5.76 -12.95 -5.57
N ASP A 92 -6.73 -12.67 -4.72
CA ASP A 92 -8.09 -13.14 -4.90
C ASP A 92 -8.70 -12.64 -6.23
N ILE A 93 -8.40 -11.39 -6.62
CA ILE A 93 -8.83 -10.85 -7.91
C ILE A 93 -8.20 -11.64 -9.06
N ILE A 94 -6.90 -11.96 -8.97
CA ILE A 94 -6.20 -12.77 -9.98
C ILE A 94 -6.79 -14.18 -10.07
N ASP A 95 -7.14 -14.77 -8.92
CA ASP A 95 -7.75 -16.11 -8.84
C ASP A 95 -9.15 -16.14 -9.47
N ILE A 96 -9.95 -15.09 -9.31
CA ILE A 96 -11.26 -14.97 -9.97
C ILE A 96 -11.11 -14.85 -11.50
N ILE A 97 -10.06 -14.18 -11.96
CA ILE A 97 -9.77 -13.99 -13.39
C ILE A 97 -9.17 -15.26 -14.04
N ASN A 98 -8.56 -16.14 -13.23
CA ASN A 98 -7.65 -17.18 -13.66
C ASN A 98 -8.15 -18.00 -14.87
N ASN A 99 -7.35 -17.98 -15.94
CA ASN A 99 -7.53 -18.75 -17.18
C ASN A 99 -8.85 -18.55 -17.94
N GLN A 100 -9.57 -17.45 -17.71
CA GLN A 100 -10.80 -17.16 -18.44
C GLN A 100 -10.62 -16.05 -19.48
N THR A 101 -10.86 -16.39 -20.75
CA THR A 101 -10.81 -15.42 -21.86
C THR A 101 -11.87 -14.32 -21.67
N HIS A 102 -13.04 -14.68 -21.15
CA HIS A 102 -14.15 -13.77 -20.85
C HIS A 102 -14.64 -13.96 -19.42
N LEU A 103 -14.89 -12.85 -18.73
CA LEU A 103 -15.46 -12.86 -17.39
C LEU A 103 -17.00 -12.89 -17.45
N SER A 104 -17.61 -13.74 -16.63
CA SER A 104 -19.05 -13.70 -16.43
C SER A 104 -19.49 -12.45 -15.66
N SER A 105 -20.76 -12.06 -15.79
CA SER A 105 -21.33 -10.93 -15.02
C SER A 105 -21.19 -11.12 -13.50
N GLU A 106 -21.24 -12.37 -13.02
CA GLU A 106 -21.06 -12.70 -11.61
C GLU A 106 -19.63 -12.44 -11.14
N GLN A 107 -18.63 -12.86 -11.93
CA GLN A 107 -17.22 -12.60 -11.59
C GLN A 107 -16.89 -11.11 -11.64
N ILE A 108 -17.44 -10.37 -12.60
CA ILE A 108 -17.29 -8.91 -12.64
C ILE A 108 -17.85 -8.28 -11.36
N ALA A 109 -19.00 -8.75 -10.87
CA ALA A 109 -19.56 -8.28 -9.61
C ALA A 109 -18.67 -8.64 -8.41
N GLN A 110 -18.12 -9.86 -8.36
CA GLN A 110 -17.19 -10.29 -7.31
C GLN A 110 -15.90 -9.44 -7.31
N ILE A 111 -15.30 -9.18 -8.47
CA ILE A 111 -14.12 -8.32 -8.60
C ILE A 111 -14.44 -6.89 -8.14
N LYS A 112 -15.61 -6.35 -8.53
CA LYS A 112 -16.04 -5.02 -8.08
C LYS A 112 -16.22 -4.94 -6.56
N ASN A 113 -16.74 -5.99 -5.92
CA ASN A 113 -16.83 -6.04 -4.46
C ASN A 113 -15.44 -6.05 -3.82
N LYS A 114 -14.50 -6.85 -4.34
CA LYS A 114 -13.11 -6.86 -3.85
C LYS A 114 -12.40 -5.52 -4.05
N LEU A 115 -12.69 -4.82 -5.13
CA LEU A 115 -12.20 -3.44 -5.34
C LEU A 115 -12.78 -2.47 -4.32
N ALA A 116 -14.05 -2.60 -3.95
CA ALA A 116 -14.67 -1.78 -2.91
C ALA A 116 -14.07 -2.07 -1.51
N GLU A 117 -13.80 -3.33 -1.20
CA GLU A 117 -13.10 -3.75 0.02
C GLU A 117 -11.69 -3.13 0.06
N LEU A 118 -10.95 -3.22 -1.05
CA LEU A 118 -9.63 -2.63 -1.20
C LEU A 118 -9.66 -1.10 -1.04
N ASP A 119 -10.71 -0.45 -1.54
CA ASP A 119 -10.92 0.98 -1.38
C ASP A 119 -11.24 1.40 0.06
N ALA A 120 -11.91 0.53 0.82
CA ALA A 120 -12.21 0.76 2.24
C ALA A 120 -10.98 0.66 3.15
N ILE A 121 -9.90 -0.01 2.72
CA ILE A 121 -8.65 -0.08 3.50
C ILE A 121 -8.06 1.32 3.65
N LYS A 122 -7.95 1.76 4.91
CA LYS A 122 -7.31 3.03 5.25
C LYS A 122 -5.78 2.93 5.12
N PRO A 123 -5.12 3.93 4.51
CA PRO A 123 -3.67 3.95 4.34
C PRO A 123 -2.96 3.93 5.70
#